data_AF-A0A1D9J0E2-F1
#
_entry.id   AF-A0A1D9J0E2-F1
#
_cell.length_a   1.000
_cell.length_b   1.000
_cell.length_c   1.000
_cell.angle_alpha   90.00
_cell.angle_beta   90.00
_cell.angle_gamma   90.00
#
_symmetry.space_group_name_H-M   'P 1'
#
loop_
_entity.id
_entity.type
_entity.pdbx_description
1 polymer ?
#
loop_
_entity_poly.entity_id
_entity_poly.type
_entity_poly.pdbx_seq_one_letter_code
_entity_poly.pdbx_strand_id
1 'polypeptide(L)'
;RKALVESDDLKQAYATDDEVSELIDMAKKLEGCARNAGKHAGGVVISPGLLTDFTPLYCEANGEGLVTQFDKDDVEKVGLVKFDFLGLRTLTIVDWALKTVNGERARQGEEPIDINAIAMDDEASFKLLKSAETTAVFQLESRGMKELIKKLQPDCFEDITALVALFRPGPLQSGMVDDFINRKHGRAKFSY
;
A
#
# COMPACT_ATOMS: atom_id res chain seq x y z
N ARG A 1 6.03 -20.17 -11.47
CA ARG A 1 4.95 -20.90 -12.24
C ARG A 1 3.95 -20.00 -13.01
N LYS A 2 3.48 -18.88 -12.45
CA LYS A 2 2.45 -18.01 -13.05
C LYS A 2 2.86 -17.37 -14.41
N ALA A 3 4.12 -16.99 -14.56
CA ALA A 3 4.64 -16.36 -15.78
C ALA A 3 4.51 -17.23 -17.04
N LEU A 4 4.66 -18.57 -16.91
CA LEU A 4 4.46 -19.51 -18.02
C LEU A 4 3.00 -19.62 -18.45
N VAL A 5 2.03 -19.15 -17.67
CA VAL A 5 0.61 -19.15 -18.07
C VAL A 5 0.26 -17.83 -18.76
N GLU A 6 0.86 -16.73 -18.31
CA GLU A 6 0.52 -15.37 -18.74
C GLU A 6 1.28 -14.91 -20.00
N SER A 7 2.45 -15.49 -20.29
CA SER A 7 3.27 -15.12 -21.45
C SER A 7 3.30 -16.26 -22.48
N ASP A 8 2.71 -16.02 -23.65
CA ASP A 8 2.74 -16.99 -24.75
C ASP A 8 4.14 -17.11 -25.36
N ASP A 9 4.92 -16.03 -25.41
CA ASP A 9 6.33 -16.06 -25.83
C ASP A 9 7.16 -17.00 -24.94
N LEU A 10 6.97 -16.93 -23.62
CA LEU A 10 7.70 -17.79 -22.67
C LEU A 10 7.27 -19.26 -22.80
N LYS A 11 5.97 -19.52 -23.05
CA LYS A 11 5.49 -20.89 -23.33
C LYS A 11 6.12 -21.44 -24.59
N GLN A 12 6.17 -20.63 -25.66
CA GLN A 12 6.72 -21.03 -26.93
C GLN A 12 8.21 -21.33 -26.78
N ALA A 13 8.98 -20.42 -26.16
CA ALA A 13 10.40 -20.63 -25.91
C ALA A 13 10.66 -21.89 -25.07
N TYR A 14 9.86 -22.12 -24.02
CA TYR A 14 9.93 -23.34 -23.20
C TYR A 14 9.54 -24.62 -23.98
N ALA A 15 8.82 -24.52 -25.10
CA ALA A 15 8.43 -25.68 -25.90
C ALA A 15 9.36 -25.94 -27.09
N THR A 16 10.07 -24.91 -27.57
CA THR A 16 10.85 -24.98 -28.82
C THR A 16 12.36 -24.94 -28.61
N ASP A 17 12.82 -24.51 -27.43
CA ASP A 17 14.24 -24.37 -27.11
C ASP A 17 14.59 -25.26 -25.90
N ASP A 18 15.44 -26.26 -26.13
CA ASP A 18 15.86 -27.23 -25.13
C ASP A 18 16.68 -26.57 -24.01
N GLU A 19 17.51 -25.56 -24.32
CA GLU A 19 18.31 -24.84 -23.31
C GLU A 19 17.39 -24.03 -22.38
N VAL A 20 16.36 -23.38 -22.96
CA VAL A 20 15.34 -22.65 -22.19
C VAL A 20 14.53 -23.60 -21.31
N SER A 21 14.23 -24.79 -21.81
CA SER A 21 13.51 -25.83 -21.07
C SER A 21 14.27 -26.26 -19.81
N GLU A 22 15.54 -26.63 -19.98
CA GLU A 22 16.41 -27.04 -18.87
C GLU A 22 16.60 -25.92 -17.84
N LEU A 23 16.83 -24.69 -18.31
CA LEU A 23 16.99 -23.52 -17.44
C LEU A 23 15.74 -23.30 -16.58
N ILE A 24 14.56 -23.30 -17.21
CA ILE A 24 13.30 -23.06 -16.51
C ILE A 24 13.00 -24.19 -15.52
N ASP A 25 13.31 -25.44 -15.85
CA ASP A 25 13.11 -26.56 -14.93
C ASP A 25 14.05 -26.53 -13.73
N MET A 26 15.28 -26.06 -13.92
CA MET A 26 16.18 -25.80 -12.79
C MET A 26 15.68 -24.61 -11.95
N ALA A 27 15.25 -23.53 -12.60
CA ALA A 27 14.71 -22.35 -11.93
C ALA A 27 13.47 -22.69 -11.08
N LYS A 28 12.57 -23.55 -11.56
CA LYS A 28 11.40 -24.03 -10.80
C LYS A 28 11.78 -24.74 -9.51
N LYS A 29 12.94 -25.41 -9.46
CA LYS A 29 13.44 -26.09 -8.25
C LYS A 29 14.01 -25.10 -7.23
N LEU A 30 14.52 -23.97 -7.70
CA LEU A 30 15.12 -22.91 -6.86
C LEU A 30 14.14 -21.77 -6.53
N GLU A 31 12.97 -21.74 -7.17
CA GLU A 31 11.92 -20.73 -6.95
C GLU A 31 11.49 -20.73 -5.48
N GLY A 32 11.73 -19.62 -4.78
CA GLY A 32 11.39 -19.45 -3.36
C GLY A 32 12.51 -19.79 -2.37
N CYS A 33 13.66 -20.29 -2.82
CA CYS A 33 14.80 -20.53 -1.93
C CYS A 33 15.42 -19.20 -1.47
N ALA A 34 15.76 -19.11 -0.18
CA ALA A 34 16.50 -17.99 0.37
C ALA A 34 17.91 -17.94 -0.22
N ARG A 35 18.31 -16.79 -0.77
CA ARG A 35 19.63 -16.61 -1.41
C ARG A 35 20.67 -16.05 -0.46
N ASN A 36 20.30 -15.04 0.33
CA ASN A 36 21.19 -14.32 1.24
C ASN A 36 20.39 -13.52 2.27
N ALA A 37 21.05 -13.07 3.35
CA ALA A 37 20.48 -12.10 4.28
C ALA A 37 20.19 -10.76 3.57
N GLY A 38 19.04 -10.16 3.88
CA GLY A 38 18.61 -8.89 3.31
C GLY A 38 19.45 -7.71 3.82
N LYS A 39 19.76 -6.76 2.94
CA LYS A 39 20.62 -5.59 3.25
C LYS A 39 19.91 -4.43 3.95
N HIS A 40 18.58 -4.41 3.93
CA HIS A 40 17.78 -3.36 4.56
C HIS A 40 16.88 -3.98 5.60
N ALA A 41 16.98 -3.53 6.85
CA ALA A 41 16.09 -3.98 7.92
C ALA A 41 14.64 -3.66 7.53
N GLY A 42 13.73 -4.64 7.71
CA GLY A 42 12.30 -4.46 7.43
C GLY A 42 11.58 -3.62 8.50
N GLY A 43 12.25 -3.34 9.61
CA GLY A 43 11.71 -2.61 10.75
C GLY A 43 12.70 -2.53 11.91
N VAL A 44 12.25 -1.95 13.02
CA VAL A 44 12.95 -1.93 14.31
C VAL A 44 12.26 -2.89 15.26
N VAL A 45 13.05 -3.64 16.02
CA VAL A 45 12.57 -4.58 17.04
C VAL A 45 12.95 -4.09 18.43
N ILE A 46 12.02 -4.17 19.37
CA ILE A 46 12.22 -3.75 20.77
C ILE A 46 11.97 -4.95 21.69
N SER A 47 12.98 -5.28 22.50
CA SER A 47 12.92 -6.29 23.57
C SER A 47 12.88 -5.64 24.95
N PRO A 48 12.29 -6.29 25.96
CA PRO A 48 12.32 -5.80 27.35
C PRO A 48 13.70 -5.94 28.03
N GLY A 49 14.61 -6.71 27.42
CA GLY A 49 15.99 -6.92 27.87
C GLY A 49 16.96 -6.96 26.67
N LEU A 50 18.05 -7.72 26.78
CA LEU A 50 18.99 -7.88 25.67
C LEU A 50 18.33 -8.67 24.53
N LEU A 51 18.51 -8.21 23.28
CA LEU A 51 17.94 -8.88 22.11
C LEU A 51 18.41 -10.34 21.99
N THR A 52 19.65 -10.62 22.42
CA THR A 52 20.25 -11.97 22.41
C THR A 52 19.56 -12.96 23.33
N ASP A 53 18.75 -12.49 24.29
CA ASP A 53 17.95 -13.36 25.16
C ASP A 53 16.75 -13.95 24.40
N PHE A 54 16.38 -13.36 23.26
CA PHE A 54 15.19 -13.70 22.48
C PHE A 54 15.54 -14.22 21.07
N THR A 55 16.59 -13.69 20.43
CA THR A 55 16.98 -14.05 19.07
C THR A 55 18.50 -13.94 18.86
N PRO A 56 19.13 -14.87 18.13
CA PRO A 56 20.47 -14.63 17.61
C PRO A 56 20.45 -13.46 16.62
N LEU A 57 21.63 -12.83 16.47
CA LEU A 57 21.82 -11.65 15.63
C LEU A 57 22.70 -11.98 14.42
N TYR A 58 22.48 -11.25 13.34
CA TYR A 58 23.35 -11.22 12.17
C TYR A 58 23.98 -9.84 12.06
N CYS A 59 25.23 -9.78 11.65
CA CYS A 59 25.91 -8.54 11.29
C CYS A 59 26.78 -8.78 10.06
N GLU A 60 27.14 -7.70 9.38
CA GLU A 60 28.13 -7.75 8.31
C GLU A 60 29.52 -8.07 8.86
N ALA A 61 30.47 -8.39 7.98
CA ALA A 61 31.82 -8.81 8.38
C ALA A 61 32.59 -7.74 9.18
N ASN A 62 32.23 -6.47 9.02
CA ASN A 62 32.76 -5.33 9.77
C ASN A 62 32.06 -5.10 11.13
N GLY A 63 31.05 -5.91 11.48
CA GLY A 63 30.24 -5.77 12.69
C GLY A 63 29.09 -4.76 12.59
N GLU A 64 28.90 -4.10 11.44
CA GLU A 64 27.78 -3.18 11.21
C GLU A 64 26.53 -3.92 10.73
N GLY A 65 25.41 -3.19 10.60
CA GLY A 65 24.17 -3.76 10.04
C GLY A 65 23.55 -4.84 10.91
N LEU A 66 23.57 -4.65 12.23
CA LEU A 66 23.01 -5.60 13.19
C LEU A 66 21.50 -5.79 12.96
N VAL A 67 21.09 -7.02 12.69
CA VAL A 67 19.69 -7.42 12.49
C VAL A 67 19.39 -8.71 13.23
N THR A 68 18.12 -8.97 13.50
CA THR A 68 17.64 -10.26 14.02
C THR A 68 17.80 -11.34 12.95
N GLN A 69 18.17 -12.56 13.33
CA GLN A 69 18.18 -13.68 12.38
C GLN A 69 16.77 -14.20 12.07
N PHE A 70 15.82 -13.97 12.99
CA PHE A 70 14.41 -14.18 12.70
C PHE A 70 13.89 -13.11 11.76
N ASP A 71 13.03 -13.53 10.82
CA ASP A 71 12.35 -12.64 9.92
C ASP A 71 11.17 -11.91 10.60
N LYS A 72 10.43 -11.12 9.82
CA LYS A 72 9.33 -10.29 10.30
C LYS A 72 8.30 -11.09 11.11
N ASP A 73 7.92 -12.28 10.64
CA ASP A 73 6.84 -13.06 11.23
C ASP A 73 7.34 -13.85 12.44
N ASP A 74 8.58 -14.33 12.38
CA ASP A 74 9.17 -15.11 13.46
C ASP A 74 9.56 -14.24 14.67
N VAL A 75 10.02 -13.01 14.45
CA VAL A 75 10.28 -12.03 15.53
C VAL A 75 9.03 -11.75 16.36
N GLU A 76 7.88 -11.60 15.69
CA GLU A 76 6.61 -11.34 16.38
C GLU A 76 6.13 -12.56 17.17
N LYS A 77 6.31 -13.78 16.62
CA LYS A 77 5.97 -15.03 17.32
C LYS A 77 6.78 -15.27 18.59
N VAL A 78 8.03 -14.81 18.64
CA VAL A 78 8.85 -14.90 19.87
C VAL A 78 8.53 -13.79 20.88
N GLY A 79 7.49 -13.00 20.63
CA GLY A 79 6.94 -12.04 21.58
C GLY A 79 7.64 -10.68 21.58
N LEU A 80 8.43 -10.38 20.56
CA LEU A 80 9.07 -9.07 20.42
C LEU A 80 8.15 -8.07 19.72
N VAL A 81 8.17 -6.83 20.21
CA VAL A 81 7.44 -5.72 19.59
C VAL A 81 8.25 -5.22 18.39
N LYS A 82 7.60 -5.06 17.24
CA LYS A 82 8.24 -4.53 16.03
C LYS A 82 7.52 -3.31 15.47
N PHE A 83 8.30 -2.45 14.84
CA PHE A 83 7.83 -1.32 14.04
C PHE A 83 8.33 -1.50 12.62
N ASP A 84 7.41 -1.72 11.68
CA ASP A 84 7.78 -1.89 10.28
C ASP A 84 8.18 -0.53 9.67
N PHE A 85 9.22 -0.53 8.84
CA PHE A 85 9.51 0.63 8.01
C PHE A 85 8.63 0.61 6.76
N LEU A 86 7.89 1.68 6.55
CA LEU A 86 7.14 1.91 5.32
C LEU A 86 7.74 3.14 4.61
N GLY A 87 8.23 2.95 3.38
CA GLY A 87 8.87 4.01 2.58
C GLY A 87 7.90 5.06 2.01
N LEU A 88 6.76 5.28 2.67
CA LEU A 88 5.67 6.11 2.18
C LEU A 88 5.90 7.58 2.55
N ARG A 89 6.07 8.43 1.53
CA ARG A 89 6.42 9.85 1.73
C ARG A 89 5.23 10.76 2.00
N THR A 90 4.00 10.23 1.98
CA THR A 90 2.77 11.05 2.13
C THR A 90 2.77 11.87 3.41
N LEU A 91 3.16 11.30 4.56
CA LEU A 91 3.24 12.05 5.81
C LEU A 91 4.32 13.15 5.76
N THR A 92 5.44 12.91 5.08
CA THR A 92 6.46 13.94 4.84
C THR A 92 5.91 15.09 3.98
N ILE A 93 5.13 14.78 2.95
CA ILE A 93 4.49 15.78 2.08
C ILE A 93 3.50 16.62 2.89
N VAL A 94 2.67 15.99 3.72
CA VAL A 94 1.71 16.67 4.60
C VAL A 94 2.42 17.57 5.62
N ASP A 95 3.48 17.07 6.27
CA ASP A 95 4.31 17.85 7.20
C ASP A 95 4.90 19.11 6.54
N TRP A 96 5.45 18.98 5.33
CA TRP A 96 5.99 20.12 4.59
C TRP A 96 4.90 21.12 4.19
N ALA A 97 3.75 20.62 3.72
CA ALA A 97 2.61 21.48 3.38
C ALA A 97 2.12 22.28 4.61
N LEU A 98 1.97 21.62 5.77
CA LEU A 98 1.58 22.29 7.02
C LEU A 98 2.60 23.33 7.46
N LYS A 99 3.90 23.02 7.39
CA LYS A 99 4.97 23.98 7.71
C LYS A 99 4.92 25.22 6.83
N THR A 100 4.71 25.05 5.52
CA THR A 100 4.58 26.16 4.58
C THR A 100 3.35 27.00 4.87
N VAL A 101 2.16 26.37 4.99
CA VAL A 101 0.90 27.09 5.21
C VAL A 101 0.90 27.80 6.57
N ASN A 102 1.32 27.13 7.65
CA ASN A 102 1.38 27.74 8.97
C ASN A 102 2.42 28.88 9.06
N GLY A 103 3.49 28.82 8.26
CA GLY A 103 4.42 29.93 8.11
C GLY A 103 3.77 31.19 7.54
N GLU A 104 2.88 31.05 6.55
CA GLU A 104 2.13 32.18 6.01
C GLU A 104 1.03 32.66 6.97
N ARG A 105 0.31 31.74 7.63
CA ARG A 105 -0.69 32.08 8.65
C ARG A 105 -0.11 32.89 9.80
N ALA A 106 1.07 32.52 10.28
CA ALA A 106 1.77 33.25 11.34
C ALA A 106 2.09 34.70 10.93
N ARG A 107 2.43 34.95 9.66
CA ARG A 107 2.64 36.33 9.14
C ARG A 107 1.35 37.16 9.11
N GLN A 108 0.20 36.49 9.00
CA GLN A 108 -1.12 37.12 8.98
C GLN A 108 -1.76 37.19 10.39
N GLY A 109 -1.10 36.65 11.42
CA GLY A 109 -1.62 36.59 12.78
C GLY A 109 -2.73 35.55 12.97
N GLU A 110 -2.80 34.55 12.10
CA GLU A 110 -3.77 33.45 12.18
C GLU A 110 -3.20 32.26 12.97
N GLU A 111 -4.08 31.52 13.64
CA GLU A 111 -3.73 30.27 14.33
C GLU A 111 -3.25 29.18 13.37
N PRO A 112 -2.31 28.31 13.79
CA PRO A 112 -1.84 27.20 12.96
C PRO A 112 -2.95 26.17 12.70
N ILE A 113 -2.88 25.52 11.55
CA ILE A 113 -3.76 24.40 11.19
C ILE A 113 -3.29 23.15 11.95
N ASP A 114 -4.22 22.53 12.67
CA ASP A 114 -4.09 21.15 13.15
C ASP A 114 -4.81 20.20 12.19
N ILE A 115 -4.03 19.35 11.52
CA ILE A 115 -4.55 18.39 10.54
C ILE A 115 -5.49 17.36 11.17
N ASN A 116 -5.39 17.09 12.47
CA ASN A 116 -6.25 16.13 13.16
C ASN A 116 -7.63 16.70 13.49
N ALA A 117 -7.80 18.02 13.37
CA ALA A 117 -9.02 18.75 13.73
C ALA A 117 -9.83 19.20 12.51
N ILE A 118 -9.44 18.84 11.29
CA ILE A 118 -10.16 19.22 10.07
C ILE A 118 -11.53 18.55 10.00
N ALA A 119 -12.51 19.26 9.45
CA ALA A 119 -13.84 18.72 9.22
C ALA A 119 -13.82 17.61 8.13
N MET A 120 -14.61 16.56 8.33
CA MET A 120 -14.70 15.42 7.39
C MET A 120 -15.78 15.59 6.32
N ASP A 121 -16.59 16.65 6.41
CA ASP A 121 -17.73 16.98 5.57
C ASP A 121 -17.51 18.25 4.72
N ASP A 122 -16.25 18.63 4.48
CA ASP A 122 -15.89 19.83 3.73
C ASP A 122 -16.36 19.79 2.26
N GLU A 123 -17.32 20.65 1.92
CA GLU A 123 -17.95 20.69 0.59
C GLU A 123 -16.94 20.98 -0.53
N ALA A 124 -15.94 21.83 -0.28
CA ALA A 124 -14.93 22.17 -1.27
C ALA A 124 -14.05 20.95 -1.61
N SER A 125 -13.64 20.19 -0.59
CA SER A 125 -12.92 18.93 -0.73
C SER A 125 -13.73 17.90 -1.52
N PHE A 126 -15.02 17.73 -1.22
CA PHE A 126 -15.88 16.82 -1.98
C PHE A 126 -16.11 17.29 -3.42
N LYS A 127 -16.21 18.60 -3.67
CA LYS A 127 -16.32 19.14 -5.02
C LYS A 127 -15.09 18.82 -5.88
N LEU A 128 -13.89 18.97 -5.31
CA LEU A 128 -12.63 18.58 -5.97
C LEU A 128 -12.57 17.07 -6.19
N LEU A 129 -12.98 16.28 -5.21
CA LEU A 129 -13.04 14.83 -5.34
C LEU A 129 -13.99 14.41 -6.48
N LYS A 130 -15.19 14.98 -6.54
CA LYS A 130 -16.21 14.68 -7.57
C LYS A 130 -15.77 15.08 -8.99
N SER A 131 -14.87 16.04 -9.16
CA SER A 131 -14.28 16.37 -10.47
C SER A 131 -13.22 15.36 -10.93
N ALA A 132 -12.86 14.39 -10.08
CA ALA A 132 -11.82 13.39 -10.31
C ALA A 132 -10.41 13.98 -10.57
N GLU A 133 -10.17 15.19 -10.07
CA GLU A 133 -8.87 15.87 -10.06
C GLU A 133 -7.98 15.34 -8.92
N THR A 134 -7.89 14.01 -8.78
CA THR A 134 -7.23 13.33 -7.66
C THR A 134 -5.78 12.97 -7.90
N THR A 135 -5.08 13.67 -8.80
CA THR A 135 -3.62 13.51 -8.92
C THR A 135 -2.95 13.96 -7.63
N ALA A 136 -2.01 13.17 -7.10
CA ALA A 136 -1.38 13.39 -5.78
C ALA A 136 -2.34 13.27 -4.57
N VAL A 137 -3.58 12.80 -4.76
CA VAL A 137 -4.45 12.39 -3.65
C VAL A 137 -4.18 10.94 -3.34
N PHE A 138 -3.57 10.68 -2.18
CA PHE A 138 -3.08 9.37 -1.79
C PHE A 138 -4.12 8.25 -2.02
N GLN A 139 -3.68 7.14 -2.64
CA GLN A 139 -4.49 5.97 -3.06
C GLN A 139 -5.51 6.23 -4.18
N LEU A 140 -5.84 7.49 -4.50
CA LEU A 140 -6.91 7.84 -5.43
C LEU A 140 -6.43 8.30 -6.82
N GLU A 141 -5.14 8.09 -7.13
CA GLU A 141 -4.48 8.71 -8.29
C GLU A 141 -4.66 7.94 -9.60
N SER A 142 -4.91 6.62 -9.52
CA SER A 142 -4.93 5.75 -10.69
C SER A 142 -6.07 6.11 -11.65
N ARG A 143 -5.85 5.90 -12.95
CA ARG A 143 -6.87 6.15 -13.97
C ARG A 143 -8.18 5.40 -13.67
N GLY A 144 -8.09 4.12 -13.30
CA GLY A 144 -9.27 3.32 -12.97
C GLY A 144 -10.03 3.88 -11.76
N MET A 145 -9.30 4.34 -10.74
CA MET A 145 -9.92 4.94 -9.56
C MET A 145 -10.62 6.27 -9.91
N LYS A 146 -10.01 7.11 -10.76
CA LYS A 146 -10.64 8.35 -11.24
C LYS A 146 -11.94 8.09 -11.99
N GLU A 147 -12.00 7.05 -12.82
CA GLU A 147 -13.23 6.65 -13.50
C GLU A 147 -14.29 6.12 -12.52
N LEU A 148 -13.88 5.40 -11.48
CA LEU A 148 -14.77 4.97 -10.41
C LEU A 148 -15.34 6.17 -9.65
N ILE A 149 -14.52 7.15 -9.29
CA ILE A 149 -14.94 8.38 -8.60
C ILE A 149 -15.98 9.14 -9.44
N LYS A 150 -15.75 9.30 -10.75
CA LYS A 150 -16.72 9.95 -11.65
C LYS A 150 -18.08 9.26 -11.64
N LYS A 151 -18.10 7.92 -11.61
CA LYS A 151 -19.36 7.15 -11.56
C LYS A 151 -20.02 7.19 -10.18
N LEU A 152 -19.23 7.08 -9.13
CA LEU A 152 -19.72 7.01 -7.75
C LEU A 152 -20.25 8.37 -7.26
N GLN A 153 -19.59 9.47 -7.64
CA GLN A 153 -19.86 10.82 -7.12
C GLN A 153 -19.85 10.84 -5.58
N PRO A 154 -18.70 10.55 -4.94
CA PRO A 154 -18.60 10.47 -3.49
C PRO A 154 -18.94 11.81 -2.83
N ASP A 155 -19.82 11.80 -1.84
CA ASP A 155 -20.36 12.98 -1.18
C ASP A 155 -20.32 12.94 0.35
N CYS A 156 -19.82 11.84 0.92
CA CYS A 156 -19.46 11.72 2.33
C CYS A 156 -18.17 10.91 2.52
N PHE A 157 -17.65 10.92 3.75
CA PHE A 157 -16.40 10.23 4.06
C PHE A 157 -16.51 8.71 3.94
N GLU A 158 -17.69 8.15 4.20
CA GLU A 158 -17.96 6.72 4.04
C GLU A 158 -17.74 6.26 2.59
N ASP A 159 -18.04 7.11 1.61
CA ASP A 159 -17.76 6.79 0.20
C ASP A 159 -16.27 6.72 -0.09
N ILE A 160 -15.44 7.53 0.56
CA ILE A 160 -13.97 7.47 0.41
C ILE A 160 -13.46 6.12 0.90
N THR A 161 -13.99 5.66 2.03
CA THR A 161 -13.69 4.32 2.56
C THR A 161 -14.16 3.23 1.60
N ALA A 162 -15.35 3.39 1.01
CA ALA A 162 -15.91 2.47 0.04
C ALA A 162 -15.07 2.42 -1.26
N LEU A 163 -14.55 3.55 -1.76
CA LEU A 163 -13.72 3.59 -2.97
C LEU A 163 -12.54 2.62 -2.89
N VAL A 164 -11.81 2.62 -1.77
CA VAL A 164 -10.64 1.75 -1.55
C VAL A 164 -11.05 0.26 -1.46
N ALA A 165 -12.25 -0.02 -0.93
CA ALA A 165 -12.79 -1.37 -0.86
C ALA A 165 -13.28 -1.88 -2.24
N LEU A 166 -13.97 -1.02 -2.99
CA LEU A 166 -14.58 -1.30 -4.29
C LEU A 166 -13.53 -1.41 -5.41
N PHE A 167 -12.41 -0.68 -5.31
CA PHE A 167 -11.35 -0.71 -6.31
C PHE A 167 -10.40 -1.91 -6.13
N ARG A 168 -10.97 -3.11 -6.12
CA ARG A 168 -10.25 -4.39 -6.05
C ARG A 168 -10.72 -5.32 -7.17
N PRO A 169 -9.89 -6.27 -7.64
CA PRO A 169 -10.25 -7.15 -8.76
C PRO A 169 -11.57 -7.91 -8.56
N GLY A 170 -11.80 -8.47 -7.36
CA GLY A 170 -13.02 -9.22 -7.06
C GLY A 170 -14.31 -8.38 -7.18
N PRO A 171 -14.44 -7.26 -6.45
CA PRO A 171 -15.59 -6.36 -6.58
C PRO A 171 -15.81 -5.84 -8.01
N LEU A 172 -14.73 -5.48 -8.73
CA LEU A 172 -14.83 -4.99 -10.12
C LEU A 172 -15.35 -6.05 -11.10
N GLN A 173 -14.98 -7.31 -10.92
CA GLN A 173 -15.38 -8.40 -11.83
C GLN A 173 -16.74 -9.02 -11.48
N SER A 174 -17.24 -8.82 -10.27
CA SER A 174 -18.49 -9.42 -9.79
C SER A 174 -19.74 -8.58 -10.04
N GLY A 175 -19.60 -7.36 -10.58
CA GLY A 175 -20.71 -6.40 -10.74
C GLY A 175 -21.11 -5.68 -9.45
N MET A 176 -20.47 -6.00 -8.31
CA MET A 176 -20.75 -5.39 -7.01
C MET A 176 -20.60 -3.86 -7.02
N VAL A 177 -19.62 -3.35 -7.78
CA VAL A 177 -19.38 -1.91 -7.91
C VAL A 177 -20.58 -1.21 -8.55
N ASP A 178 -21.14 -1.78 -9.61
CA ASP A 178 -22.28 -1.19 -10.31
C ASP A 178 -23.55 -1.25 -9.44
N ASP A 179 -23.76 -2.35 -8.71
CA ASP A 179 -24.87 -2.47 -7.75
C ASP A 179 -24.79 -1.42 -6.64
N PHE A 180 -23.59 -1.19 -6.09
CA PHE A 180 -23.36 -0.18 -5.06
C PHE A 180 -23.71 1.22 -5.57
N ILE A 181 -23.19 1.58 -6.74
CA ILE A 181 -23.43 2.88 -7.39
C ILE A 181 -24.92 3.06 -7.70
N ASN A 182 -25.58 2.03 -8.24
CA ASN A 182 -27.00 2.09 -8.57
C ASN A 182 -27.88 2.27 -7.33
N ARG A 183 -27.57 1.59 -6.22
CA ARG A 183 -28.31 1.77 -4.96
C ARG A 183 -28.08 3.16 -4.37
N LYS A 184 -26.83 3.65 -4.35
CA LYS A 184 -26.49 5.00 -3.90
C LYS A 184 -27.31 6.07 -4.64
N HIS A 185 -27.38 5.95 -5.97
CA HIS A 185 -28.08 6.92 -6.83
C HIS A 185 -29.59 6.66 -6.97
N GLY A 186 -30.17 5.76 -6.16
CA GLY A 186 -31.62 5.46 -6.20
C GLY A 186 -32.10 4.76 -7.47
N ARG A 187 -31.19 4.23 -8.29
CA ARG A 187 -31.48 3.47 -9.52
C ARG A 187 -31.84 2.01 -9.22
N ALA A 188 -31.52 1.53 -8.03
CA ALA A 188 -31.89 0.22 -7.51
C ALA A 188 -32.32 0.35 -6.03
N LYS A 189 -33.20 -0.55 -5.56
CA LYS A 189 -33.64 -0.56 -4.16
C LYS A 189 -32.56 -1.17 -3.25
N PHE A 190 -32.48 -0.66 -2.02
CA PHE A 190 -31.72 -1.29 -0.95
C PHE A 190 -32.43 -2.59 -0.50
N SER A 191 -31.64 -3.62 -0.25
CA SER A 191 -32.05 -4.86 0.41
C SER A 191 -31.06 -5.11 1.55
N TYR A 192 -31.58 -5.46 2.71
CA TYR A 192 -30.82 -5.71 3.93
C TYR A 192 -30.92 -7.19 4.32
#